data_AF-A0A2R4M7P8-F1
#
_entry.id   AF-A0A2R4M7P8-F1
#
_cell.length_a   1.000
_cell.length_b   1.000
_cell.length_c   1.000
_cell.angle_alpha   90.00
_cell.angle_beta   90.00
_cell.angle_gamma   90.00
#
_symmetry.space_group_name_H-M   'P 1'
#
loop_
_entity.id
_entity.type
_entity.pdbx_description
1 polymer ?
#
loop_
_entity_poly.entity_id
_entity_poly.type
_entity_poly.pdbx_seq_one_letter_code
_entity_poly.pdbx_strand_id
1 'polypeptide(L)'
;MDFLKSIFDAWDERIRSPILGSILFIYLACNWRALFFLFFADDTAAERLAYFDSHTSLWSTLIFPLVGGLVLAWLAPWVKFGGAWVAKKANLALAKLQEGEASDKRKRQYEKEAQELEAKTGRDVAIVESQGRIRAAEERLQIQDEQVLQEAAQVSLETKEEIETSRGRKNNAIADSLSPMARKLLIAAVNDKSGIIMQRSYIGGTAFSVGGEEIMHDGTRRGLAEVEAAIEELVRQSLVRSRGSKGEIFEVTKLGFEVAEALGQ
;
A
#
# COMPACT_ATOMS: atom_id res chain seq x y z
N MET A 1 74.21 2.78 -46.82
CA MET A 1 73.66 2.39 -45.51
C MET A 1 73.08 0.97 -45.53
N ASP A 2 72.79 0.40 -46.69
CA ASP A 2 72.11 -0.90 -46.81
C ASP A 2 72.98 -2.11 -46.42
N PHE A 3 74.31 -2.01 -46.54
CA PHE A 3 75.23 -3.06 -46.12
C PHE A 3 75.33 -3.24 -44.60
N LEU A 4 75.36 -2.14 -43.84
CA LEU A 4 75.35 -2.21 -42.38
C LEU A 4 74.01 -2.72 -41.86
N LYS A 5 72.92 -2.33 -42.53
CA LYS A 5 71.57 -2.81 -42.21
C LYS A 5 71.43 -4.31 -42.51
N SER A 6 71.93 -4.80 -43.64
CA SER A 6 71.89 -6.24 -43.95
C SER A 6 72.78 -7.09 -43.06
N ILE A 7 73.92 -6.56 -42.59
CA ILE A 7 74.74 -7.20 -41.55
C ILE A 7 73.96 -7.23 -40.23
N PHE A 8 73.30 -6.14 -39.85
CA PHE A 8 72.53 -6.05 -38.61
C PHE A 8 71.30 -6.97 -38.62
N ASP A 9 70.59 -7.04 -39.74
CA ASP A 9 69.44 -7.93 -39.93
C ASP A 9 69.88 -9.40 -39.92
N ALA A 10 70.99 -9.74 -40.60
CA ALA A 10 71.58 -11.09 -40.55
C ALA A 10 72.13 -11.44 -39.15
N TRP A 11 72.53 -10.44 -38.37
CA TRP A 11 72.98 -10.59 -36.99
C TRP A 11 71.80 -10.80 -36.04
N ASP A 12 70.69 -10.07 -36.20
CA ASP A 12 69.46 -10.26 -35.42
C ASP A 12 68.86 -11.66 -35.63
N GLU A 13 68.86 -12.15 -36.88
CA GLU A 13 68.38 -13.49 -37.21
C GLU A 13 69.25 -14.59 -36.58
N ARG A 14 70.57 -14.37 -36.48
CA ARG A 14 71.54 -15.35 -35.94
C ARG A 14 71.69 -15.30 -34.42
N ILE A 15 71.49 -14.15 -33.79
CA ILE A 15 71.44 -14.02 -32.33
C ILE A 15 70.18 -14.64 -31.75
N ARG A 16 69.09 -14.69 -32.54
CA ARG A 16 67.90 -15.46 -32.19
C ARG A 16 68.17 -16.97 -32.15
N SER A 17 69.24 -17.47 -32.79
CA SER A 17 69.69 -18.85 -32.61
C SER A 17 70.38 -18.99 -31.24
N PRO A 18 69.80 -19.78 -30.31
CA PRO A 18 70.34 -19.91 -28.95
C PRO A 18 71.79 -20.42 -28.93
N ILE A 19 72.18 -21.19 -29.94
CA ILE A 19 73.51 -21.82 -30.01
C ILE A 19 74.54 -20.81 -30.51
N LEU A 20 74.26 -20.10 -31.61
CA LEU A 20 75.20 -19.14 -32.20
C LEU A 20 75.43 -17.94 -31.29
N GLY A 21 74.37 -17.41 -30.67
CA GLY A 21 74.50 -16.31 -29.71
C GLY A 21 75.33 -16.69 -28.49
N SER A 22 75.16 -17.91 -27.97
CA SER A 22 75.92 -18.42 -26.82
C SER A 22 77.39 -18.65 -27.15
N ILE A 23 77.68 -19.23 -28.32
CA ILE A 23 79.06 -19.42 -28.80
C ILE A 23 79.74 -18.07 -28.99
N LEU A 24 79.07 -17.11 -29.63
CA LEU A 24 79.59 -15.76 -29.83
C LEU A 24 79.86 -15.05 -28.49
N PHE A 25 78.91 -15.11 -27.56
CA PHE A 25 79.07 -14.50 -26.23
C PHE A 25 80.29 -15.06 -25.48
N ILE A 26 80.48 -16.37 -25.52
CA ILE A 26 81.61 -17.03 -24.85
C ILE A 26 82.92 -16.76 -25.60
N TYR A 27 82.91 -16.68 -26.93
CA TYR A 27 84.06 -16.24 -27.71
C TYR A 27 84.55 -14.84 -27.29
N LEU A 28 83.63 -13.88 -27.22
CA LEU A 28 83.94 -12.53 -26.75
C LEU A 28 84.42 -12.56 -25.29
N ALA A 29 83.74 -13.30 -24.42
CA ALA A 29 84.08 -13.36 -22.99
C ALA A 29 85.44 -14.03 -22.72
N CYS A 30 85.83 -15.05 -23.49
CA CYS A 30 87.13 -15.71 -23.33
C CYS A 30 88.27 -14.91 -23.96
N ASN A 31 88.05 -14.27 -25.10
CA ASN A 31 89.08 -13.54 -25.84
C ASN A 31 89.03 -12.02 -25.62
N TRP A 32 88.30 -11.53 -24.61
CA TRP A 32 88.02 -10.10 -24.41
C TRP A 32 89.28 -9.24 -24.33
N ARG A 33 90.36 -9.74 -23.71
CA ARG A 33 91.64 -9.01 -23.56
C ARG A 33 92.34 -8.83 -24.91
N ALA A 34 92.38 -9.89 -25.72
CA ALA A 34 93.01 -9.88 -27.04
C ALA A 34 92.20 -9.03 -28.02
N LEU A 35 90.87 -9.15 -27.99
CA LEU A 35 89.97 -8.31 -28.79
C LEU A 35 90.07 -6.84 -28.40
N PHE A 36 90.12 -6.54 -27.09
CA PHE A 36 90.26 -5.16 -26.62
C PHE A 36 91.58 -4.54 -27.07
N PHE A 37 92.70 -5.25 -26.93
CA PHE A 37 94.01 -4.78 -27.40
C PHE A 37 94.02 -4.59 -28.92
N LEU A 38 93.42 -5.51 -29.68
CA LEU A 38 93.37 -5.44 -31.14
C LEU A 38 92.66 -4.16 -31.64
N PHE A 39 91.54 -3.79 -31.02
CA PHE A 39 90.73 -2.65 -31.47
C PHE A 39 91.12 -1.31 -30.85
N PHE A 40 91.62 -1.29 -29.61
CA PHE A 40 91.78 -0.07 -28.82
C PHE A 40 93.22 0.27 -28.41
N ALA A 41 94.21 -0.57 -28.69
CA ALA A 41 95.61 -0.18 -28.46
C ALA A 41 96.03 0.92 -29.44
N ASP A 42 97.01 1.75 -29.08
CA ASP A 42 97.56 2.82 -29.94
C ASP A 42 98.82 2.36 -30.72
N ASP A 43 99.09 1.05 -30.78
CA ASP A 43 100.26 0.45 -31.43
C ASP A 43 100.09 0.21 -32.94
N THR A 44 101.14 -0.19 -33.64
CA THR A 44 101.04 -0.53 -35.08
C THR A 44 100.18 -1.79 -35.30
N ALA A 45 99.53 -1.90 -36.47
CA ALA A 45 98.68 -3.05 -36.77
C ALA A 45 99.42 -4.40 -36.66
N ALA A 46 100.71 -4.42 -36.99
CA ALA A 46 101.55 -5.62 -36.88
C ALA A 46 101.74 -6.07 -35.41
N GLU A 47 101.97 -5.11 -34.51
CA GLU A 47 102.14 -5.39 -33.07
C GLU A 47 100.84 -5.87 -32.42
N ARG A 48 99.70 -5.31 -32.85
CA ARG A 48 98.37 -5.76 -32.39
C ARG A 48 98.05 -7.19 -32.79
N LEU A 49 98.38 -7.57 -34.03
CA LEU A 49 98.20 -8.95 -34.52
C LEU A 49 99.18 -9.91 -33.84
N ALA A 50 100.44 -9.52 -33.64
CA ALA A 50 101.42 -10.33 -32.90
C ALA A 50 100.99 -10.56 -31.44
N TYR A 51 100.41 -9.54 -30.81
CA TYR A 51 99.82 -9.68 -29.47
C TYR A 51 98.60 -10.63 -29.48
N PHE A 52 97.73 -10.52 -30.48
CA PHE A 52 96.59 -11.42 -30.63
C PHE A 52 97.04 -12.87 -30.79
N ASP A 53 97.99 -13.16 -31.67
CA ASP A 53 98.48 -14.53 -31.93
C ASP A 53 99.21 -15.14 -30.72
N SER A 54 99.92 -14.32 -29.93
CA SER A 54 100.62 -14.79 -28.72
C SER A 54 99.68 -15.06 -27.54
N HIS A 55 98.52 -14.38 -27.48
CA HIS A 55 97.57 -14.49 -26.38
C HIS A 55 96.31 -15.28 -26.73
N THR A 56 96.16 -15.69 -28.00
CA THR A 56 95.01 -16.43 -28.51
C THR A 56 95.46 -17.83 -28.94
N SER A 57 94.85 -18.86 -28.38
CA SER A 57 95.10 -20.26 -28.73
C SER A 57 93.83 -20.89 -29.29
N LEU A 58 93.94 -21.95 -30.11
CA LEU A 58 92.82 -22.70 -30.68
C LEU A 58 91.77 -23.12 -29.62
N TRP A 59 92.22 -23.37 -28.39
CA TRP A 59 91.34 -23.67 -27.26
C TRP A 59 90.46 -22.49 -26.85
N SER A 60 91.02 -21.28 -26.79
CA SER A 60 90.31 -20.05 -26.44
C SER A 60 89.43 -19.53 -27.58
N THR A 61 89.89 -19.70 -28.82
CA THR A 61 89.20 -19.17 -30.02
C THR A 61 88.04 -20.04 -30.46
N LEU A 62 88.19 -21.36 -30.39
CA LEU A 62 87.26 -22.28 -31.04
C LEU A 62 86.62 -23.26 -30.06
N ILE A 63 87.43 -23.92 -29.22
CA ILE A 63 86.93 -25.04 -28.41
C ILE A 63 86.11 -24.56 -27.21
N PHE A 64 86.60 -23.61 -26.40
CA PHE A 64 85.83 -23.07 -25.27
C PHE A 64 84.54 -22.37 -25.68
N PRO A 65 84.52 -21.57 -26.75
CA PRO A 65 83.29 -20.96 -27.24
C PRO A 65 82.27 -21.98 -27.75
N LEU A 66 82.73 -23.01 -28.47
CA LEU A 66 81.86 -24.07 -28.99
C LEU A 66 81.25 -24.91 -27.85
N VAL A 67 82.09 -25.42 -26.94
CA VAL A 67 81.66 -26.26 -25.82
C VAL A 67 80.86 -25.46 -24.81
N GLY A 68 81.36 -24.29 -24.42
CA GLY A 68 80.67 -23.39 -23.51
C GLY A 68 79.31 -22.95 -24.08
N GLY A 69 79.25 -22.68 -25.39
CA GLY A 69 78.01 -22.29 -26.06
C GLY A 69 76.97 -23.41 -26.04
N LEU A 70 77.41 -24.66 -26.24
CA LEU A 70 76.55 -25.84 -26.12
C LEU A 70 76.06 -26.05 -24.68
N VAL A 71 76.94 -25.89 -23.70
CA VAL A 71 76.59 -25.99 -22.27
C VAL A 71 75.59 -24.91 -21.88
N LEU A 72 75.79 -23.66 -22.30
CA LEU A 72 74.88 -22.56 -22.01
C LEU A 72 73.52 -22.74 -22.70
N ALA A 73 73.52 -23.22 -23.95
CA ALA A 73 72.29 -23.59 -24.66
C ALA A 73 71.55 -24.76 -23.98
N TRP A 74 72.27 -25.72 -23.42
CA TRP A 74 71.70 -26.81 -22.64
C TRP A 74 71.16 -26.36 -21.27
N LEU A 75 71.77 -25.36 -20.64
CA LEU A 75 71.33 -24.78 -19.37
C LEU A 75 70.15 -23.81 -19.51
N ALA A 76 69.99 -23.16 -20.66
CA ALA A 76 68.90 -22.23 -20.93
C ALA A 76 67.48 -22.78 -20.63
N PRO A 77 67.09 -24.00 -21.06
CA PRO A 77 65.78 -24.57 -20.71
C PRO A 77 65.60 -24.76 -19.20
N TRP A 78 66.66 -25.07 -18.46
CA TRP A 78 66.60 -25.25 -17.00
C TRP A 78 66.39 -23.93 -16.26
N VAL A 79 67.03 -22.85 -16.70
CA VAL A 79 66.80 -21.50 -16.17
C VAL A 79 65.35 -21.07 -16.42
N LYS A 80 64.84 -21.29 -17.63
CA LYS A 80 63.43 -21.01 -17.98
C LYS A 80 62.47 -21.84 -17.12
N PHE A 81 62.75 -23.12 -16.93
CA PHE A 81 61.96 -24.01 -16.08
C PHE A 81 61.93 -23.55 -14.63
N GLY A 82 63.09 -23.19 -14.06
CA GLY A 82 63.19 -22.66 -12.70
C GLY A 82 62.36 -21.38 -12.52
N GLY A 83 62.46 -20.44 -13.46
CA GLY A 83 61.65 -19.22 -13.46
C GLY A 83 60.14 -19.51 -13.55
N ALA A 84 59.74 -20.42 -14.46
CA ALA A 84 58.35 -20.83 -14.60
C ALA A 84 57.81 -21.53 -13.35
N TRP A 85 58.63 -22.32 -12.67
CA TRP A 85 58.26 -22.99 -11.42
C TRP A 85 58.01 -21.99 -10.29
N VAL A 86 58.89 -20.99 -10.13
CA VAL A 86 58.70 -19.90 -9.15
C VAL A 86 57.45 -19.10 -9.48
N ALA A 87 57.25 -18.72 -10.74
CA ALA A 87 56.08 -17.99 -11.20
C ALA A 87 54.78 -18.77 -10.94
N LYS A 88 54.76 -20.08 -11.22
CA LYS A 88 53.60 -20.94 -10.93
C LYS A 88 53.26 -20.93 -9.45
N LYS A 89 54.26 -21.07 -8.57
CA LYS A 89 54.04 -21.06 -7.11
C LYS A 89 53.47 -19.72 -6.65
N ALA A 90 54.03 -18.61 -7.13
CA ALA A 90 53.54 -17.27 -6.81
C ALA A 90 52.09 -17.06 -7.29
N ASN A 91 51.78 -17.47 -8.53
CA ASN A 91 50.44 -17.35 -9.10
C ASN A 91 49.42 -18.22 -8.35
N LEU A 92 49.79 -19.42 -7.92
CA LEU A 92 48.92 -20.27 -7.10
C LEU A 92 48.65 -19.68 -5.71
N ALA A 93 49.66 -19.04 -5.11
CA ALA A 93 49.48 -18.35 -3.84
C ALA A 93 48.52 -17.16 -3.99
N LEU A 94 48.66 -16.38 -5.06
CA LEU A 94 47.76 -15.27 -5.37
C LEU A 94 46.32 -15.75 -5.64
N ALA A 95 46.15 -16.80 -6.44
CA ALA A 95 44.84 -17.36 -6.75
C ALA A 95 44.09 -17.83 -5.49
N LYS A 96 44.79 -18.48 -4.55
CA LYS A 96 44.21 -18.89 -3.26
C LYS A 96 43.72 -17.72 -2.42
N LEU A 97 44.45 -16.61 -2.41
CA LEU A 97 44.03 -15.40 -1.70
C LEU A 97 42.78 -14.78 -2.33
N GLN A 98 42.75 -14.71 -3.67
CA GLN A 98 41.61 -14.19 -4.42
C GLN A 98 40.35 -15.06 -4.28
N GLU A 99 40.50 -16.38 -4.29
CA GLU A 99 39.40 -17.32 -4.09
C GLU A 99 38.79 -17.21 -2.68
N GLY A 100 39.61 -16.99 -1.65
CA GLY A 100 39.15 -16.74 -0.28
C GLY A 100 38.28 -15.48 -0.22
N GLU A 101 38.77 -14.36 -0.74
CA GLU A 101 38.03 -13.10 -0.76
C GLU A 101 36.73 -13.17 -1.58
N ALA A 102 36.77 -13.82 -2.75
CA ALA A 102 35.58 -13.98 -3.60
C ALA A 102 34.54 -14.90 -2.94
N SER A 103 34.97 -15.94 -2.24
CA SER A 103 34.08 -16.86 -1.53
C SER A 103 33.46 -16.19 -0.30
N ASP A 104 34.23 -15.40 0.45
CA ASP A 104 33.72 -14.62 1.58
C ASP A 104 32.71 -13.55 1.13
N LYS A 105 32.97 -12.88 0.00
CA LYS A 105 32.01 -11.93 -0.59
C LYS A 105 30.70 -12.62 -0.98
N ARG A 106 30.77 -13.77 -1.65
CA ARG A 106 29.59 -14.56 -2.01
C ARG A 106 28.81 -15.01 -0.78
N LYS A 107 29.50 -15.52 0.24
CA LYS A 107 28.85 -15.93 1.50
C LYS A 107 28.10 -14.77 2.15
N ARG A 108 28.73 -13.59 2.23
CA ARG A 108 28.08 -12.37 2.74
C ARG A 108 26.88 -11.92 1.89
N GLN A 109 26.94 -12.10 0.57
CA GLN A 109 25.80 -11.82 -0.31
C GLN A 109 24.63 -12.77 -0.03
N TYR A 110 24.89 -14.08 0.05
CA TYR A 110 23.86 -15.05 0.40
C TYR A 110 23.27 -14.81 1.79
N GLU A 111 24.10 -14.45 2.78
CA GLU A 111 23.62 -14.08 4.11
C GLU A 111 22.71 -12.85 4.06
N LYS A 112 23.06 -11.81 3.28
CA LYS A 112 22.20 -10.64 3.09
C LYS A 112 20.90 -10.98 2.37
N GLU A 113 20.95 -11.77 1.31
CA GLU A 113 19.76 -12.22 0.57
C GLU A 113 18.84 -13.05 1.46
N ALA A 114 19.40 -13.94 2.28
CA ALA A 114 18.63 -14.71 3.26
C ALA A 114 17.96 -13.79 4.30
N GLN A 115 18.69 -12.80 4.84
CA GLN A 115 18.12 -11.81 5.75
C GLN A 115 17.02 -10.97 5.09
N GLU A 116 17.21 -10.56 3.83
CA GLU A 116 16.19 -9.84 3.08
C GLU A 116 14.94 -10.69 2.82
N LEU A 117 15.12 -11.97 2.52
CA LEU A 117 14.02 -12.91 2.32
C LEU A 117 13.26 -13.12 3.62
N GLU A 118 13.95 -13.37 4.73
CA GLU A 118 13.33 -13.47 6.06
C GLU A 118 12.61 -12.18 6.45
N ALA A 119 13.21 -11.01 6.18
CA ALA A 119 12.57 -9.73 6.43
C ALA A 119 11.34 -9.50 5.54
N LYS A 120 11.35 -9.96 4.29
CA LYS A 120 10.18 -9.92 3.40
C LYS A 120 9.09 -10.86 3.88
N THR A 121 9.42 -12.12 4.18
CA THR A 121 8.47 -13.09 4.75
C THR A 121 7.88 -12.59 6.06
N GLY A 122 8.68 -12.00 6.95
CA GLY A 122 8.21 -11.39 8.19
C GLY A 122 7.26 -10.22 7.96
N ARG A 123 7.53 -9.36 6.96
CA ARG A 123 6.61 -8.29 6.54
C ARG A 123 5.30 -8.85 5.98
N ASP A 124 5.37 -9.86 5.11
CA ASP A 124 4.18 -10.45 4.50
C ASP A 124 3.28 -11.10 5.56
N VAL A 125 3.87 -11.82 6.52
CA VAL A 125 3.14 -12.36 7.68
C VAL A 125 2.49 -11.25 8.50
N ALA A 126 3.21 -10.16 8.78
CA ALA A 126 2.65 -9.03 9.52
C ALA A 126 1.51 -8.33 8.75
N ILE A 127 1.61 -8.23 7.42
CA ILE A 127 0.55 -7.70 6.55
C ILE A 127 -0.69 -8.59 6.62
N VAL A 128 -0.54 -9.90 6.47
CA VAL A 128 -1.66 -10.85 6.58
C VAL A 128 -2.31 -10.78 7.96
N GLU A 129 -1.52 -10.73 9.03
CA GLU A 129 -2.04 -10.61 10.39
C GLU A 129 -2.81 -9.29 10.60
N SER A 130 -2.25 -8.16 10.15
CA SER A 130 -2.90 -6.86 10.25
C SER A 130 -4.20 -6.79 9.44
N GLN A 131 -4.25 -7.38 8.23
CA GLN A 131 -5.48 -7.51 7.46
C GLN A 131 -6.53 -8.36 8.19
N GLY A 132 -6.12 -9.43 8.86
CA GLY A 132 -7.01 -10.24 9.69
C GLY A 132 -7.62 -9.43 10.84
N ARG A 133 -6.82 -8.60 11.51
CA ARG A 133 -7.29 -7.70 12.57
C ARG A 133 -8.27 -6.64 12.05
N ILE A 134 -8.01 -6.06 10.88
CA ILE A 134 -8.90 -5.07 10.25
C ILE A 134 -10.25 -5.71 9.90
N ARG A 135 -10.27 -6.88 9.24
CA ARG A 135 -11.52 -7.59 8.92
C ARG A 135 -12.34 -7.93 10.16
N ALA A 136 -11.69 -8.44 11.21
CA ALA A 136 -12.37 -8.73 12.47
C ALA A 136 -12.94 -7.47 13.15
N ALA A 137 -12.29 -6.31 12.98
CA ALA A 137 -12.81 -5.04 13.46
C ALA A 137 -13.99 -4.53 12.62
N GLU A 138 -13.93 -4.69 11.29
CA GLU A 138 -15.02 -4.35 10.37
C GLU A 138 -16.27 -5.20 10.63
N GLU A 139 -16.13 -6.52 10.82
CA GLU A 139 -17.23 -7.41 11.18
C GLU A 139 -17.88 -7.00 12.52
N ARG A 140 -17.06 -6.63 13.52
CA ARG A 140 -17.59 -6.12 14.80
C ARG A 140 -18.36 -4.82 14.63
N LEU A 141 -17.88 -3.91 13.79
CA LEU A 141 -18.55 -2.64 13.51
C LEU A 141 -19.89 -2.88 12.81
N GLN A 142 -19.94 -3.78 11.82
CA GLN A 142 -21.19 -4.14 11.14
C GLN A 142 -22.21 -4.74 12.10
N ILE A 143 -21.80 -5.68 12.95
CA ILE A 143 -22.68 -6.28 13.96
C ILE A 143 -23.19 -5.19 14.92
N GLN A 144 -22.31 -4.27 15.35
CA GLN A 144 -22.68 -3.18 16.24
C GLN A 144 -23.68 -2.22 15.59
N ASP A 145 -23.46 -1.85 14.32
CA ASP A 145 -24.37 -0.98 13.56
C ASP A 145 -25.74 -1.65 13.36
N GLU A 146 -25.75 -2.94 13.04
CA GLU A 146 -26.99 -3.72 12.88
C GLU A 146 -27.76 -3.83 14.20
N GLN A 147 -27.06 -4.06 15.32
CA GLN A 147 -27.67 -4.06 16.65
C GLN A 147 -28.27 -2.69 17.00
N VAL A 148 -27.57 -1.59 16.73
CA VAL A 148 -28.08 -0.23 16.99
C VAL A 148 -29.30 0.08 16.12
N LEU A 149 -29.31 -0.35 14.86
CA LEU A 149 -30.47 -0.23 13.97
C LEU A 149 -31.68 -1.00 14.49
N GLN A 150 -31.47 -2.23 14.96
CA GLN A 150 -32.52 -3.05 15.55
C GLN A 150 -33.07 -2.46 16.85
N GLU A 151 -32.19 -2.01 17.75
CA GLU A 151 -32.57 -1.36 19.01
C GLU A 151 -33.34 -0.07 18.75
N ALA A 152 -32.87 0.78 17.82
CA ALA A 152 -33.58 2.00 17.45
C ALA A 152 -34.96 1.72 16.82
N ALA A 153 -35.09 0.66 16.01
CA ALA A 153 -36.36 0.24 15.45
C ALA A 153 -37.33 -0.25 16.54
N GLN A 154 -36.84 -1.04 17.49
CA GLN A 154 -37.64 -1.54 18.61
C GLN A 154 -38.11 -0.39 19.51
N VAL A 155 -37.22 0.53 19.90
CA VAL A 155 -37.58 1.71 20.71
C VAL A 155 -38.62 2.58 19.98
N SER A 156 -38.50 2.75 18.66
CA SER A 156 -39.48 3.49 17.85
C SER A 156 -40.86 2.83 17.84
N LEU A 157 -40.91 1.50 17.76
CA LEU A 157 -42.17 0.75 17.83
C LEU A 157 -42.80 0.83 19.22
N GLU A 158 -42.02 0.58 20.28
CA GLU A 158 -42.48 0.69 21.67
C GLU A 158 -43.01 2.11 21.98
N THR A 159 -42.30 3.14 21.52
CA THR A 159 -42.73 4.54 21.67
C THR A 159 -44.04 4.81 20.93
N LYS A 160 -44.22 4.27 19.71
CA LYS A 160 -45.47 4.43 18.95
C LYS A 160 -46.64 3.74 19.66
N GLU A 161 -46.45 2.50 20.10
CA GLU A 161 -47.48 1.75 20.82
C GLU A 161 -47.88 2.43 22.14
N GLU A 162 -46.91 2.98 22.88
CA GLU A 162 -47.17 3.70 24.12
C GLU A 162 -47.93 5.01 23.87
N ILE A 163 -47.59 5.75 22.80
CA ILE A 163 -48.32 6.96 22.38
C ILE A 163 -49.74 6.62 21.96
N GLU A 164 -49.96 5.58 21.16
CA GLU A 164 -51.29 5.15 20.72
C GLU A 164 -52.15 4.69 21.89
N THR A 165 -51.58 3.92 22.83
CA THR A 165 -52.28 3.46 24.03
C THR A 165 -52.66 4.62 24.95
N SER A 166 -51.74 5.56 25.18
CA SER A 166 -51.99 6.78 25.96
C SER A 166 -53.05 7.65 25.30
N ARG A 167 -52.99 7.81 23.98
CA ARG A 167 -53.98 8.56 23.20
C ARG A 167 -55.36 7.91 23.28
N GLY A 168 -55.45 6.60 23.14
CA GLY A 168 -56.70 5.84 23.29
C GLY A 168 -57.31 6.01 24.68
N ARG A 169 -56.52 5.88 25.75
CA ARG A 169 -56.99 6.14 27.13
C ARG A 169 -57.51 7.57 27.31
N LYS A 170 -56.79 8.55 26.77
CA LYS A 170 -57.19 9.97 26.85
C LYS A 170 -58.49 10.22 26.08
N ASN A 171 -58.64 9.65 24.88
CA ASN A 171 -59.85 9.79 24.07
C ASN A 171 -61.05 9.16 24.79
N ASN A 172 -60.90 7.97 25.39
CA ASN A 172 -61.95 7.32 26.18
C ASN A 172 -62.36 8.15 27.40
N ALA A 173 -61.38 8.72 28.13
CA ALA A 173 -61.67 9.58 29.27
C ALA A 173 -62.45 10.86 28.87
N ILE A 174 -62.14 11.44 27.70
CA ILE A 174 -62.92 12.57 27.16
C ILE A 174 -64.34 12.11 26.83
N ALA A 175 -64.47 10.98 26.12
CA ALA A 175 -65.73 10.35 25.73
C ALA A 175 -66.68 10.08 26.92
N ASP A 176 -66.13 9.58 28.02
CA ASP A 176 -66.86 9.28 29.26
C ASP A 176 -67.29 10.55 30.02
N SER A 177 -66.56 11.66 29.82
CA SER A 177 -66.84 12.95 30.49
C SER A 177 -67.86 13.83 29.77
N LEU A 178 -68.26 13.48 28.53
CA LEU A 178 -69.19 14.28 27.74
C LEU A 178 -70.61 14.21 28.28
N SER A 179 -71.30 15.35 28.30
CA SER A 179 -72.73 15.38 28.59
C SER A 179 -73.55 14.56 27.57
N PRO A 180 -74.74 14.05 27.95
CA PRO A 180 -75.59 13.28 27.03
C PRO A 180 -75.94 14.04 25.75
N MET A 181 -76.17 15.36 25.86
CA MET A 181 -76.45 16.22 24.71
C MET A 181 -75.20 16.39 23.82
N ALA A 182 -74.02 16.63 24.40
CA ALA A 182 -72.78 16.76 23.63
C ALA A 182 -72.42 15.47 22.88
N ARG A 183 -72.61 14.30 23.51
CA ARG A 183 -72.44 12.98 22.87
C ARG A 183 -73.38 12.83 21.67
N LYS A 184 -74.66 13.14 21.84
CA LYS A 184 -75.66 13.04 20.77
C LYS A 184 -75.32 13.94 19.58
N LEU A 185 -74.89 15.19 19.85
CA LEU A 185 -74.50 16.14 18.82
C LEU A 185 -73.25 15.70 18.06
N LEU A 186 -72.23 15.21 18.78
CA LEU A 186 -70.99 14.75 18.17
C LEU A 186 -71.22 13.54 17.27
N ILE A 187 -71.99 12.55 17.72
CA ILE A 187 -72.33 11.35 16.93
C ILE A 187 -73.16 11.74 15.70
N ALA A 188 -74.16 12.61 15.87
CA ALA A 188 -74.97 13.09 14.75
C ALA A 188 -74.11 13.83 13.71
N ALA A 189 -73.16 14.64 14.16
CA ALA A 189 -72.28 15.39 13.27
C ALA A 189 -71.30 14.49 12.51
N VAL A 190 -70.76 13.47 13.16
CA VAL A 190 -69.83 12.50 12.55
C VAL A 190 -70.53 11.58 11.54
N ASN A 191 -71.76 11.18 11.81
CA ASN A 191 -72.55 10.33 10.91
C ASN A 191 -73.07 11.09 9.69
N ASP A 192 -73.15 12.41 9.76
CA ASP A 192 -73.46 13.23 8.61
C ASP A 192 -72.22 13.46 7.73
N LYS A 193 -72.41 13.42 6.41
CA LYS A 193 -71.30 13.59 5.44
C LYS A 193 -70.61 14.94 5.53
N SER A 194 -71.26 15.96 6.12
CA SER A 194 -70.68 17.29 6.24
C SER A 194 -69.78 17.46 7.47
N GLY A 195 -69.95 16.67 8.54
CA GLY A 195 -69.17 16.83 9.76
C GLY A 195 -69.43 18.16 10.49
N ILE A 196 -70.58 18.80 10.25
CA ILE A 196 -70.86 20.18 10.68
C ILE A 196 -72.10 20.26 11.56
N ILE A 197 -71.97 21.03 12.64
CA ILE A 197 -73.08 21.52 13.47
C ILE A 197 -73.30 23.00 13.11
N MET A 198 -74.52 23.38 12.75
CA MET A 198 -74.86 24.76 12.40
C MET A 198 -75.76 25.39 13.46
N GLN A 199 -75.48 26.63 13.79
CA GLN A 199 -76.33 27.50 14.60
C GLN A 199 -76.96 28.57 13.70
N ARG A 200 -78.29 28.67 13.72
CA ARG A 200 -79.06 29.65 12.95
C ARG A 200 -79.83 30.57 13.89
N SER A 201 -79.53 31.86 13.84
CA SER A 201 -80.28 32.90 14.55
C SER A 201 -81.36 33.48 13.63
N TYR A 202 -82.60 33.57 14.11
CA TYR A 202 -83.73 34.18 13.40
C TYR A 202 -84.56 35.06 14.35
N ILE A 203 -85.48 35.85 13.80
CA ILE A 203 -86.26 36.88 14.52
C ILE A 203 -87.14 36.29 15.66
N GLY A 204 -87.27 34.96 15.74
CA GLY A 204 -88.04 34.24 16.76
C GLY A 204 -87.23 33.33 17.68
N GLY A 205 -85.90 33.25 17.53
CA GLY A 205 -85.07 32.37 18.36
C GLY A 205 -83.76 31.92 17.70
N THR A 206 -83.11 30.95 18.34
CA THR A 206 -81.93 30.25 17.82
C THR A 206 -82.30 28.80 17.58
N ALA A 207 -81.92 28.26 16.43
CA ALA A 207 -82.05 26.84 16.10
C ALA A 207 -80.67 26.24 15.84
N PHE A 208 -80.51 24.96 16.17
CA PHE A 208 -79.31 24.19 15.87
C PHE A 208 -79.67 23.07 14.90
N SER A 209 -78.84 22.82 13.89
CA SER A 209 -79.07 21.76 12.92
C SER A 209 -77.79 20.98 12.60
N VAL A 210 -77.94 19.69 12.35
CA VAL A 210 -76.86 18.77 11.98
C VAL A 210 -77.32 17.95 10.79
N GLY A 211 -76.53 17.88 9.71
CA GLY A 211 -76.92 17.13 8.50
C GLY A 211 -78.22 17.58 7.83
N GLY A 212 -78.64 18.82 8.06
CA GLY A 212 -79.91 19.35 7.54
C GLY A 212 -81.14 19.03 8.40
N GLU A 213 -80.99 18.30 9.49
CA GLU A 213 -82.05 18.08 10.49
C GLU A 213 -81.90 19.04 11.67
N GLU A 214 -83.01 19.60 12.13
CA GLU A 214 -83.05 20.47 13.31
C GLU A 214 -83.00 19.63 14.58
N ILE A 215 -82.13 20.01 15.52
CA ILE A 215 -82.01 19.35 16.81
C ILE A 215 -83.22 19.73 17.65
N MET A 216 -84.10 18.75 17.84
CA MET A 216 -85.30 18.90 18.67
C MET A 216 -84.89 19.26 20.10
N HIS A 217 -85.23 20.48 20.51
CA HIS A 217 -85.30 20.90 21.90
C HIS A 217 -86.78 21.07 22.29
N ASP A 218 -87.08 21.07 23.58
CA ASP A 218 -88.44 21.15 24.14
C ASP A 218 -89.16 22.50 23.92
N GLY A 219 -88.66 23.36 23.03
CA GLY A 219 -89.16 24.71 22.81
C GLY A 219 -88.87 25.69 23.95
N THR A 220 -88.22 25.26 25.04
CA THR A 220 -87.92 26.12 26.19
C THR A 220 -86.53 26.74 26.09
N ARG A 221 -86.32 27.88 26.78
CA ARG A 221 -84.99 28.49 26.90
C ARG A 221 -83.99 27.56 27.61
N ARG A 222 -84.48 26.63 28.44
CA ARG A 222 -83.64 25.65 29.15
C ARG A 222 -83.11 24.58 28.20
N GLY A 223 -83.96 24.02 27.33
CA GLY A 223 -83.53 23.08 26.31
C GLY A 223 -82.56 23.71 25.31
N LEU A 224 -82.78 24.98 24.95
CA LEU A 224 -81.85 25.73 24.10
C LEU A 224 -80.49 25.97 24.79
N ALA A 225 -80.49 26.32 26.08
CA ALA A 225 -79.26 26.49 26.86
C ALA A 225 -78.48 25.18 27.06
N GLU A 226 -79.18 24.04 27.09
CA GLU A 226 -78.55 22.71 27.14
C GLU A 226 -77.78 22.38 25.85
N VAL A 227 -78.34 22.73 24.69
CA VAL A 227 -77.68 22.57 23.39
C VAL A 227 -76.51 23.56 23.23
N GLU A 228 -76.67 24.81 23.65
CA GLU A 228 -75.59 25.82 23.70
C GLU A 228 -74.42 25.32 24.55
N ALA A 229 -74.71 24.87 25.78
CA ALA A 229 -73.69 24.34 26.71
C ALA A 229 -72.98 23.10 26.16
N ALA A 230 -73.70 22.22 25.45
CA ALA A 230 -73.14 21.05 24.81
C ALA A 230 -72.16 21.41 23.68
N ILE A 231 -72.48 22.42 22.87
CA ILE A 231 -71.56 22.91 21.81
C ILE A 231 -70.32 23.57 22.42
N GLU A 232 -70.50 24.39 23.45
CA GLU A 232 -69.38 24.99 24.18
C GLU A 232 -68.46 23.94 24.81
N GLU A 233 -69.04 22.86 25.33
CA GLU A 233 -68.28 21.70 25.84
C GLU A 233 -67.47 21.02 24.73
N LEU A 234 -68.07 20.75 23.57
CA LEU A 234 -67.37 20.15 22.43
C LEU A 234 -66.24 21.06 21.92
N VAL A 235 -66.44 22.38 21.92
CA VAL A 235 -65.40 23.36 21.56
C VAL A 235 -64.28 23.39 22.60
N ARG A 236 -64.62 23.40 23.89
CA ARG A 236 -63.65 23.40 25.00
C ARG A 236 -62.77 22.16 24.98
N GLN A 237 -63.35 21.00 24.67
CA GLN A 237 -62.62 19.73 24.52
C GLN A 237 -61.91 19.61 23.16
N SER A 238 -61.98 20.64 22.31
CA SER A 238 -61.41 20.65 20.95
C SER A 238 -61.94 19.56 20.02
N LEU A 239 -63.12 19.01 20.31
CA LEU A 239 -63.79 17.99 19.49
C LEU A 239 -64.46 18.61 18.27
N VAL A 240 -64.89 19.87 18.39
CA VAL A 240 -65.35 20.69 17.28
C VAL A 240 -64.64 22.04 17.31
N ARG A 241 -64.52 22.69 16.15
CA ARG A 241 -63.95 24.03 16.02
C ARG A 241 -64.93 24.95 15.32
N SER A 242 -65.11 26.15 15.86
CA SER A 242 -65.88 27.21 15.20
C SER A 242 -65.20 27.64 13.90
N ARG A 243 -65.95 27.67 12.80
CA ARG A 243 -65.57 28.20 11.49
C ARG A 243 -66.42 29.44 11.20
N GLY A 244 -65.77 30.53 10.80
CA GLY A 244 -66.43 31.81 10.53
C GLY A 244 -66.40 32.80 11.71
N SER A 245 -66.87 34.02 11.48
CA SER A 245 -66.74 35.15 12.42
C SER A 245 -67.87 35.29 13.44
N LYS A 246 -68.92 34.46 13.33
CA LYS A 246 -70.16 34.59 14.12
C LYS A 246 -70.49 33.38 15.02
N GLY A 247 -69.64 32.36 15.07
CA GLY A 247 -69.94 31.13 15.83
C GLY A 247 -71.12 30.34 15.27
N GLU A 248 -71.40 30.45 13.97
CA GLU A 248 -72.58 29.86 13.33
C GLU A 248 -72.33 28.45 12.78
N ILE A 249 -71.06 28.05 12.65
CA ILE A 249 -70.67 26.77 12.05
C ILE A 249 -69.59 26.14 12.93
N PHE A 250 -69.78 24.89 13.33
CA PHE A 250 -68.82 24.11 14.09
C PHE A 250 -68.47 22.85 13.30
N GLU A 251 -67.20 22.69 12.97
CA GLU A 251 -66.66 21.56 12.20
C GLU A 251 -66.01 20.56 13.16
N VAL A 252 -66.32 19.27 13.01
CA VAL A 252 -65.70 18.20 13.80
C VAL A 252 -64.21 18.11 13.50
N THR A 253 -63.39 18.08 14.55
CA THR A 253 -61.93 17.96 14.42
C THR A 253 -61.52 16.50 14.31
N LYS A 254 -60.25 16.24 13.95
CA LYS A 254 -59.69 14.87 13.98
C LYS A 254 -59.88 14.19 15.33
N LEU A 255 -59.70 14.92 16.44
CA LEU A 255 -59.94 14.41 17.78
C LEU A 255 -61.43 14.10 18.00
N GLY A 256 -62.32 14.93 17.48
CA GLY A 256 -63.77 14.70 17.51
C GLY A 256 -64.19 13.41 16.82
N PHE A 257 -63.62 13.09 15.66
CA PHE A 257 -63.85 11.81 14.97
C PHE A 257 -63.32 10.62 15.79
N GLU A 258 -62.07 10.69 16.27
CA GLU A 258 -61.47 9.60 17.07
C GLU A 258 -62.22 9.34 18.38
N VAL A 259 -62.69 10.40 19.04
CA VAL A 259 -63.50 10.26 20.25
C VAL A 259 -64.88 9.71 19.91
N ALA A 260 -65.53 10.16 18.83
CA ALA A 260 -66.83 9.62 18.40
C ALA A 260 -66.78 8.14 18.03
N GLU A 261 -65.68 7.67 17.42
CA GLU A 261 -65.46 6.24 17.14
C GLU A 261 -65.41 5.41 18.43
N ALA A 262 -64.81 5.95 19.51
CA ALA A 262 -64.84 5.32 20.83
C ALA A 262 -66.24 5.32 21.49
N LEU A 263 -67.16 6.19 21.04
CA LEU A 263 -68.53 6.29 21.54
C LEU A 263 -69.54 5.41 20.80
N GLY A 264 -69.20 4.96 19.59
CA GLY A 264 -70.06 4.19 18.68
C GLY A 264 -69.86 2.68 18.74
N GLN A 265 -69.05 2.18 19.69
CA GLN A 265 -68.92 0.76 20.02
C GLN A 265 -69.91 0.34 21.11
#